data_AF-A0A1G3LA20-F1
#
_entry.id   AF-A0A1G3LA20-F1
#
_cell.length_a   1.000
_cell.length_b   1.000
_cell.length_c   1.000
_cell.angle_alpha   90.00
_cell.angle_beta   90.00
_cell.angle_gamma   90.00
#
_symmetry.space_group_name_H-M   'P 1'
#
loop_
_entity.id
_entity.type
_entity.pdbx_description
1 polymer ?
#
loop_
_entity_poly.entity_id
_entity_poly.type
_entity_poly.pdbx_seq_one_letter_code
_entity_poly.pdbx_strand_id
1 'polypeptide(L)'
;MSSNMDWLSKVESMVSNVYKNDMFNYLKAVIYNTDNKDLIEKKEKAFNALFIGIEAMNQNNYDKAINLVQNSIDIFKETQDQLRQSFSEFFMGQIYQTKEEFEKAKEYYKRSYQYLKEQKNNFALTIEEKLKELEK
;
A
#
# COMPACT_ATOMS: atom_id res chain seq x y z
N MET A 1 -20.04 8.19 15.20
CA MET A 1 -20.35 7.74 13.82
C MET A 1 -19.79 8.68 12.74
N SER A 2 -18.99 9.70 13.07
CA SER A 2 -18.54 10.73 12.14
C SER A 2 -17.14 10.52 11.54
N SER A 3 -16.37 9.50 11.92
CA SER A 3 -15.02 9.26 11.37
C SER A 3 -15.01 8.43 10.08
N ASN A 4 -15.99 7.54 9.88
CA ASN A 4 -15.97 6.61 8.74
C ASN A 4 -16.25 7.28 7.38
N MET A 5 -16.91 8.45 7.32
CA MET A 5 -17.26 9.08 6.04
C MET A 5 -16.14 9.91 5.39
N ASP A 6 -15.19 10.44 6.17
CA ASP A 6 -14.18 11.37 5.64
C ASP A 6 -13.04 10.66 4.88
N TRP A 7 -12.64 9.46 5.34
CA TRP A 7 -11.62 8.66 4.67
C TRP A 7 -12.13 8.03 3.37
N LEU A 8 -13.38 7.56 3.37
CA LEU A 8 -14.04 6.98 2.20
C LEU A 8 -14.13 7.98 1.06
N SER A 9 -14.54 9.22 1.36
CA SER A 9 -14.63 10.29 0.35
C SER A 9 -13.26 10.66 -0.25
N LYS A 10 -12.19 10.59 0.55
CA LYS A 10 -10.82 10.79 0.04
C LYS A 10 -10.35 9.67 -0.86
N VAL A 11 -10.58 8.41 -0.48
CA VAL A 11 -10.29 7.25 -1.34
C VAL A 11 -11.08 7.34 -2.64
N GLU A 12 -12.37 7.72 -2.56
CA GLU A 12 -13.23 7.96 -3.71
C GLU A 12 -12.70 9.07 -4.65
N SER A 13 -11.90 10.02 -4.18
CA SER A 13 -11.28 11.04 -5.04
C SER A 13 -10.02 10.55 -5.77
N MET A 14 -9.36 9.52 -5.22
CA MET A 14 -8.07 9.01 -5.69
C MET A 14 -8.20 7.89 -6.73
N VAL A 15 -9.37 7.22 -6.82
CA VAL A 15 -9.64 6.18 -7.83
C VAL A 15 -10.55 6.70 -8.93
N SER A 16 -10.28 6.30 -10.18
CA SER A 16 -11.19 6.52 -11.32
C SER A 16 -12.60 6.03 -11.00
N ASN A 17 -13.64 6.78 -11.43
CA ASN A 17 -15.07 6.46 -11.25
C ASN A 17 -15.43 4.99 -11.56
N VAL A 18 -14.67 4.34 -12.45
CA VAL A 18 -14.89 2.95 -12.87
C VAL A 18 -14.51 1.94 -11.78
N TYR A 19 -13.51 2.22 -10.96
CA TYR A 19 -13.01 1.30 -9.91
C TYR A 19 -13.51 1.64 -8.50
N LYS A 20 -14.26 2.74 -8.35
CA LYS A 20 -14.70 3.25 -7.04
C LYS A 20 -15.52 2.24 -6.27
N ASN A 21 -16.49 1.59 -6.90
CA ASN A 21 -17.38 0.65 -6.22
C ASN A 21 -16.67 -0.65 -5.81
N ASP A 22 -15.78 -1.16 -6.66
CA ASP A 22 -15.04 -2.40 -6.38
C ASP A 22 -14.01 -2.19 -5.28
N MET A 23 -13.28 -1.07 -5.33
CA MET A 23 -12.30 -0.72 -4.30
C MET A 23 -12.99 -0.41 -2.97
N PHE A 24 -14.13 0.29 -2.99
CA PHE A 24 -14.93 0.54 -1.78
C PHE A 24 -15.36 -0.76 -1.10
N ASN A 25 -15.98 -1.66 -1.86
CA ASN A 25 -16.47 -2.93 -1.32
C ASN A 25 -15.32 -3.80 -0.80
N TYR A 26 -14.20 -3.83 -1.52
CA TYR A 26 -12.99 -4.51 -1.08
C TYR A 26 -12.48 -3.95 0.26
N LEU A 27 -12.29 -2.63 0.36
CA LEU A 27 -11.76 -2.02 1.58
C LEU A 27 -12.72 -2.21 2.76
N LYS A 28 -14.02 -2.07 2.53
CA LYS A 28 -15.04 -2.35 3.55
C LYS A 28 -14.92 -3.78 4.08
N ALA A 29 -14.78 -4.77 3.17
CA ALA A 29 -14.64 -6.16 3.54
C ALA A 29 -13.33 -6.45 4.30
N VAL A 30 -12.25 -5.70 4.04
CA VAL A 30 -10.96 -5.89 4.72
C VAL A 30 -10.90 -5.19 6.08
N ILE A 31 -11.41 -3.96 6.15
CA ILE A 31 -11.35 -3.11 7.35
C ILE A 31 -12.34 -3.61 8.40
N TYR A 32 -13.60 -3.85 8.00
CA TYR A 32 -14.70 -4.17 8.90
C TYR A 32 -15.01 -5.68 8.97
N ASN A 33 -14.02 -6.55 8.72
CA ASN A 33 -14.17 -8.00 8.97
C ASN A 33 -14.11 -8.36 10.47
N THR A 34 -14.13 -7.37 11.35
CA THR A 34 -13.97 -7.49 12.80
C THR A 34 -14.76 -6.38 13.46
N ASP A 35 -15.23 -6.61 14.69
CA ASP A 35 -15.88 -5.59 15.53
C ASP A 35 -14.89 -4.86 16.47
N ASN A 36 -13.60 -5.23 16.43
CA ASN A 36 -12.57 -4.57 17.24
C ASN A 36 -12.28 -3.16 16.69
N LYS A 37 -12.73 -2.14 17.43
CA LYS A 37 -12.61 -0.73 17.04
C LYS A 37 -11.16 -0.27 16.87
N ASP A 38 -10.26 -0.69 17.74
CA ASP A 38 -8.85 -0.30 17.67
C ASP A 38 -8.19 -0.88 16.41
N LEU A 39 -8.55 -2.12 16.05
CA LEU A 39 -8.07 -2.77 14.84
C LEU A 39 -8.65 -2.10 13.57
N ILE A 40 -9.92 -1.72 13.59
CA ILE A 40 -10.54 -0.95 12.51
C ILE A 40 -9.80 0.36 12.31
N GLU A 41 -9.60 1.15 13.37
CA GLU A 41 -8.94 2.46 13.30
C GLU A 41 -7.50 2.33 12.75
N LYS A 42 -6.75 1.32 13.20
CA LYS A 42 -5.42 1.04 12.66
C LYS A 42 -5.47 0.74 11.16
N LYS A 43 -6.38 -0.13 10.71
CA LYS A 43 -6.52 -0.45 9.28
C LYS A 43 -6.91 0.78 8.45
N GLU A 44 -7.88 1.56 8.91
CA GLU A 44 -8.28 2.82 8.25
C GLU A 44 -7.10 3.77 8.11
N LYS A 45 -6.32 3.95 9.19
CA LYS A 45 -5.12 4.79 9.19
C LYS A 45 -4.05 4.28 8.22
N ALA A 46 -3.81 2.96 8.19
CA ALA A 46 -2.83 2.35 7.29
C ALA A 46 -3.20 2.57 5.81
N PHE A 47 -4.44 2.25 5.43
CA PHE A 47 -4.91 2.48 4.05
C PHE A 47 -4.88 3.96 3.67
N ASN A 48 -5.31 4.86 4.56
CA ASN A 48 -5.26 6.29 4.29
C ASN A 48 -3.82 6.78 4.11
N ALA A 49 -2.88 6.35 4.96
CA ALA A 49 -1.47 6.67 4.81
C ALA A 49 -0.91 6.17 3.47
N LEU A 50 -1.23 4.93 3.08
CA LEU A 50 -0.82 4.36 1.79
C LEU A 50 -1.33 5.20 0.62
N PHE A 51 -2.63 5.52 0.59
CA PHE A 51 -3.22 6.26 -0.54
C PHE A 51 -2.70 7.70 -0.64
N ILE A 52 -2.57 8.41 0.48
CA ILE A 52 -1.94 9.75 0.47
C ILE A 52 -0.46 9.64 0.08
N GLY A 53 0.23 8.56 0.46
CA GLY A 53 1.61 8.30 0.07
C GLY A 53 1.77 8.11 -1.44
N ILE A 54 0.88 7.33 -2.07
CA ILE A 54 0.86 7.14 -3.53
C ILE A 54 0.57 8.47 -4.25
N GLU A 55 -0.38 9.26 -3.75
CA GLU A 55 -0.67 10.57 -4.32
C GLU A 55 0.52 11.54 -4.18
N ALA A 56 1.20 11.54 -3.03
CA ALA A 56 2.42 12.32 -2.84
C ALA A 56 3.54 11.90 -3.80
N MET A 57 3.67 10.60 -4.09
CA MET A 57 4.59 10.10 -5.11
C MET A 57 4.25 10.63 -6.50
N ASN A 58 2.97 10.61 -6.90
CA ASN A 58 2.51 11.15 -8.19
C ASN A 58 2.76 12.67 -8.32
N GLN A 59 2.78 13.38 -7.20
CA GLN A 59 3.13 14.80 -7.12
C GLN A 59 4.64 15.05 -6.99
N ASN A 60 5.48 14.02 -7.12
CA ASN A 60 6.93 14.04 -6.92
C ASN A 60 7.39 14.50 -5.52
N ASN A 61 6.50 14.43 -4.52
CA ASN A 61 6.84 14.70 -3.12
C ASN A 61 7.27 13.40 -2.43
N TYR A 62 8.45 12.91 -2.82
CA TYR A 62 8.90 11.58 -2.44
C TYR A 62 9.18 11.43 -0.95
N ASP A 63 9.68 12.45 -0.27
CA ASP A 63 9.96 12.34 1.17
C ASP A 63 8.67 12.20 1.99
N LYS A 64 7.61 12.92 1.59
CA LYS A 64 6.27 12.72 2.15
C LYS A 64 5.74 11.32 1.82
N ALA A 65 5.92 10.87 0.58
CA ALA A 65 5.50 9.54 0.15
C ALA A 65 6.18 8.43 0.99
N ILE A 66 7.49 8.50 1.17
CA ILE A 66 8.27 7.56 1.99
C ILE A 66 7.74 7.53 3.41
N ASN A 67 7.56 8.68 4.06
CA ASN A 67 7.07 8.73 5.44
C ASN A 67 5.67 8.12 5.59
N LEU A 68 4.77 8.39 4.65
CA LEU A 68 3.41 7.88 4.67
C LEU A 68 3.33 6.37 4.37
N VAL A 69 4.07 5.91 3.36
CA VAL A 69 4.11 4.47 3.02
C VAL A 69 4.81 3.67 4.12
N GLN A 70 5.86 4.21 4.76
CA GLN A 70 6.49 3.56 5.92
C GLN A 70 5.50 3.45 7.09
N ASN A 71 4.72 4.50 7.36
CA ASN A 71 3.67 4.45 8.38
C ASN A 71 2.65 3.34 8.11
N SER A 72 2.23 3.18 6.85
CA SER A 72 1.35 2.08 6.42
C SER A 72 1.98 0.70 6.66
N ILE A 73 3.25 0.52 6.27
CA ILE A 73 4.00 -0.73 6.50
C ILE A 73 4.03 -1.08 7.99
N ASP A 74 4.36 -0.12 8.85
CA ASP A 74 4.48 -0.34 10.29
C ASP A 74 3.13 -0.73 10.91
N ILE A 75 2.05 -0.06 10.53
CA ILE A 75 0.71 -0.41 11.03
C ILE A 75 0.28 -1.79 10.52
N PHE A 76 0.47 -2.11 9.24
CA PHE A 76 0.09 -3.44 8.73
C PHE A 76 0.90 -4.56 9.39
N LYS A 77 2.17 -4.29 9.73
CA LYS A 77 2.99 -5.19 10.53
C LYS A 77 2.43 -5.36 11.95
N GLU A 78 2.05 -4.28 12.62
CA GLU A 78 1.40 -4.33 13.95
C GLU A 78 0.09 -5.11 13.93
N THR A 79 -0.72 -4.97 12.87
CA THR A 79 -2.00 -5.67 12.72
C THR A 79 -1.85 -7.07 12.13
N GLN A 80 -0.61 -7.54 11.90
CA GLN A 80 -0.28 -8.83 11.29
C GLN A 80 -0.92 -9.04 9.90
N ASP A 81 -1.18 -7.97 9.17
CA ASP A 81 -1.70 -8.02 7.79
C ASP A 81 -0.54 -8.02 6.78
N GLN A 82 0.14 -9.16 6.71
CA GLN A 82 1.33 -9.32 5.88
C GLN A 82 1.06 -9.11 4.38
N LEU A 83 -0.17 -9.37 3.92
CA LEU A 83 -0.55 -9.14 2.53
C LEU A 83 -0.51 -7.65 2.19
N ARG A 84 -1.11 -6.79 3.03
CA ARG A 84 -1.10 -5.34 2.77
C ARG A 84 0.21 -4.68 3.17
N GLN A 85 0.95 -5.24 4.11
CA GLN A 85 2.35 -4.88 4.33
C GLN A 85 3.15 -5.08 3.03
N SER A 86 3.03 -6.25 2.39
CA SER A 86 3.76 -6.56 1.16
C SER A 86 3.38 -5.62 0.01
N PHE A 87 2.10 -5.27 -0.15
CA PHE A 87 1.70 -4.27 -1.13
C PHE A 87 2.26 -2.89 -0.83
N SER A 88 2.30 -2.48 0.44
CA SER A 88 2.91 -1.20 0.84
C SER A 88 4.42 -1.18 0.57
N GLU A 89 5.12 -2.29 0.82
CA GLU A 89 6.54 -2.44 0.47
C GLU A 89 6.77 -2.36 -1.05
N PHE A 90 5.88 -2.89 -1.87
CA PHE A 90 5.95 -2.70 -3.33
C PHE A 90 5.89 -1.21 -3.71
N PHE A 91 4.96 -0.45 -3.14
CA PHE A 91 4.88 1.00 -3.39
C PHE A 91 6.12 1.75 -2.89
N MET A 92 6.72 1.33 -1.77
CA MET A 92 8.00 1.87 -1.34
C MET A 92 9.11 1.61 -2.37
N GLY A 93 9.15 0.40 -2.95
CA GLY A 93 10.03 0.06 -4.05
C GLY A 93 9.83 0.98 -5.26
N GLN A 94 8.58 1.26 -5.64
CA GLN A 94 8.25 2.21 -6.71
C GLN A 94 8.75 3.61 -6.41
N ILE A 95 8.54 4.13 -5.19
CA ILE A 95 9.00 5.45 -4.79
C ILE A 95 10.52 5.56 -4.95
N TYR A 96 11.29 4.60 -4.42
CA TYR A 96 12.74 4.62 -4.55
C TYR A 96 13.21 4.42 -5.99
N GLN A 97 12.51 3.62 -6.80
CA GLN A 97 12.81 3.47 -8.22
C GLN A 97 12.63 4.80 -8.97
N THR A 98 11.55 5.54 -8.69
CA THR A 98 11.31 6.86 -9.28
C THR A 98 12.33 7.90 -8.80
N LYS A 99 12.86 7.77 -7.59
CA LYS A 99 13.99 8.57 -7.07
C LYS A 99 15.36 8.15 -7.63
N GLU A 100 15.42 7.16 -8.51
CA GLU A 100 16.68 6.55 -9.02
C GLU A 100 17.56 5.92 -7.91
N GLU A 101 16.99 5.64 -6.74
CA GLU A 101 17.64 4.94 -5.63
C GLU A 101 17.45 3.42 -5.76
N PHE A 102 18.00 2.84 -6.84
CA PHE A 102 17.69 1.48 -7.29
C PHE A 102 18.00 0.38 -6.27
N GLU A 103 19.05 0.51 -5.47
CA GLU A 103 19.37 -0.51 -4.46
C GLU A 103 18.32 -0.58 -3.35
N LYS A 104 17.79 0.57 -2.91
CA LYS A 104 16.66 0.60 -1.98
C LYS A 104 15.38 0.06 -2.63
N ALA A 105 15.14 0.41 -3.89
CA ALA A 105 14.00 -0.12 -4.63
C ALA A 105 14.02 -1.65 -4.69
N LYS A 106 15.16 -2.25 -5.04
CA LYS A 106 15.38 -3.71 -5.05
C LYS A 106 15.10 -4.33 -3.67
N GLU A 107 15.57 -3.70 -2.60
CA GLU A 107 15.36 -4.21 -1.24
C GLU A 107 13.86 -4.33 -0.92
N TYR A 108 13.09 -3.26 -1.14
CA TYR A 108 11.66 -3.26 -0.86
C TYR A 108 10.87 -4.17 -1.80
N TYR A 109 11.22 -4.23 -3.09
CA TYR A 109 10.63 -5.19 -4.01
C TYR A 109 10.92 -6.64 -3.60
N LYS A 110 12.13 -6.97 -3.13
CA LYS A 110 12.45 -8.32 -2.65
C LYS A 110 11.60 -8.72 -1.44
N ARG A 111 11.41 -7.80 -0.47
CA ARG A 111 10.56 -8.05 0.71
C ARG A 111 9.12 -8.38 0.30
N SER A 112 8.53 -7.56 -0.58
CA SER A 112 7.18 -7.79 -1.10
C SER A 112 7.06 -9.08 -1.92
N TYR A 113 8.05 -9.35 -2.79
CA TYR A 113 8.09 -10.56 -3.62
C TYR A 113 8.12 -11.83 -2.79
N GLN A 114 8.95 -11.87 -1.74
CA GLN A 114 9.11 -13.07 -0.92
C GLN A 114 7.77 -13.56 -0.37
N TYR A 115 7.03 -12.68 0.29
CA TYR A 115 5.72 -13.03 0.84
C TYR A 115 4.72 -13.41 -0.25
N LEU A 116 4.60 -12.60 -1.31
CA LEU A 116 3.60 -12.84 -2.35
C LEU A 116 3.87 -14.12 -3.15
N LYS A 117 5.13 -14.48 -3.35
CA LYS A 117 5.53 -15.75 -3.95
C LYS A 117 5.14 -16.94 -3.07
N GLU A 118 5.41 -16.86 -1.76
CA GLU A 118 5.03 -17.91 -0.80
C GLU A 118 3.51 -18.11 -0.78
N GLN A 119 2.73 -17.03 -0.90
CA GLN A 119 1.27 -17.08 -1.00
C GLN A 119 0.73 -17.49 -2.39
N LYS A 120 1.62 -17.80 -3.35
CA LYS A 120 1.25 -18.07 -4.76
C LYS A 120 0.37 -16.96 -5.36
N ASN A 121 0.60 -15.72 -4.94
CA ASN A 121 -0.11 -14.56 -5.45
C ASN A 121 0.51 -14.15 -6.79
N ASN A 122 -0.30 -14.07 -7.83
CA ASN A 122 0.16 -13.72 -9.18
C ASN A 122 0.83 -12.34 -9.27
N PHE A 123 0.56 -11.43 -8.32
CA PHE A 123 1.25 -10.13 -8.25
C PHE A 123 2.76 -10.27 -8.06
N ALA A 124 3.23 -11.40 -7.53
CA ALA A 124 4.67 -11.70 -7.46
C ALA A 124 5.35 -11.66 -8.84
N LEU A 125 4.64 -11.99 -9.93
CA LEU A 125 5.18 -11.91 -11.29
C LEU A 125 5.46 -10.46 -11.70
N THR A 126 4.58 -9.54 -11.37
CA THR A 126 4.78 -8.10 -11.61
C THR A 126 6.01 -7.58 -10.86
N ILE A 127 6.22 -8.03 -9.62
CA ILE A 127 7.41 -7.63 -8.85
C ILE A 127 8.68 -8.25 -9.42
N GLU A 128 8.60 -9.50 -9.90
CA GLU A 128 9.72 -10.16 -10.56
C GLU A 128 10.16 -9.41 -11.83
N GLU A 129 9.21 -8.89 -12.62
CA GLU A 129 9.50 -8.02 -13.76
C GLU A 129 10.22 -6.73 -13.32
N LYS A 130 9.74 -6.07 -12.25
CA LYS A 130 10.42 -4.90 -11.68
C LYS A 130 11.83 -5.19 -11.19
N LEU A 131 12.05 -6.33 -10.55
CA LEU A 131 13.40 -6.72 -10.14
C LEU A 131 14.32 -6.94 -11.36
N LYS A 132 13.83 -7.58 -12.43
CA LYS A 132 14.59 -7.76 -13.68
C LYS A 132 14.89 -6.44 -14.41
N GLU A 133 14.01 -5.45 -14.32
CA GLU A 133 14.27 -4.10 -14.86
C GLU A 133 15.46 -3.44 -14.14
N LEU A 134 15.59 -3.63 -12.82
CA LEU A 134 16.63 -3.00 -12.00
C LEU A 134 17.99 -3.71 -12.05
N GLU A 135 18.06 -4.89 -12.67
CA GLU A 135 19.30 -5.66 -12.87
C GLU A 135 20.01 -5.35 -14.19
N LYS A 136 19.38 -4.57 -15.06
CA LYS A 136 19.92 -4.12 -16.37
C LYS A 136 20.66 -2.81 -16.24
#